data_AF-A0A7S1YTN0-F1
#
_entry.id   AF-A0A7S1YTN0-F1
#
_cell.length_a   1.000
_cell.length_b   1.000
_cell.length_c   1.000
_cell.angle_alpha   90.00
_cell.angle_beta   90.00
_cell.angle_gamma   90.00
#
_symmetry.space_group_name_H-M   'P 1'
#
loop_
_entity.id
_entity.type
_entity.pdbx_description
1 polymer ?
#
loop_
_entity_poly.entity_id
_entity_poly.type
_entity_poly.pdbx_seq_one_letter_code
_entity_poly.pdbx_strand_id
1 'polypeptide(L)'
;IEDKNLILRVLEMYTDKTKREQEIKNIAKTYKEIEKEILPSLRRSVVSIKYNIEGYTDEELMVLSKSNPDILTVEELLYAATLTDNTDEQLAIYMAAERNFPGDYRAINNIGGIYFMQNKINDAKAKFQKALEVERNPVTL
;
A
#
# COMPACT_ATOMS: atom_id res chain seq x y z
N ILE A 1 -36.23 -30.67 6.53
CA ILE A 1 -35.12 -31.37 7.23
C ILE A 1 -35.64 -31.87 8.58
N GLU A 2 -35.98 -33.16 8.68
CA GLU A 2 -36.47 -33.80 9.92
C GLU A 2 -35.42 -33.73 11.05
N ASP A 3 -34.12 -33.80 10.72
CA ASP A 3 -33.02 -33.83 11.71
C ASP A 3 -32.43 -32.46 12.06
N LYS A 4 -33.17 -31.36 11.83
CA LYS A 4 -32.69 -29.97 12.06
C LYS A 4 -32.13 -29.76 13.48
N ASN A 5 -32.80 -30.32 14.49
CA ASN A 5 -32.41 -30.20 15.90
C ASN A 5 -31.15 -31.01 16.24
N LEU A 6 -30.90 -32.11 15.53
CA LEU A 6 -29.72 -32.96 15.74
C LEU A 6 -28.48 -32.28 15.14
N ILE A 7 -28.63 -31.65 13.96
CA ILE A 7 -27.56 -30.86 13.33
C ILE A 7 -27.19 -29.64 14.18
N LEU A 8 -28.17 -28.90 14.70
CA LEU A 8 -27.92 -27.77 15.59
C LEU A 8 -27.16 -28.19 16.85
N ARG A 9 -27.52 -29.35 17.43
CA ARG A 9 -26.80 -29.91 18.58
C ARG A 9 -25.35 -30.26 18.26
N VAL A 10 -25.07 -30.85 17.10
CA VAL A 10 -23.69 -31.15 16.66
C VAL A 10 -22.88 -29.86 16.43
N LEU A 11 -23.51 -28.81 15.90
CA LEU A 11 -22.90 -27.50 15.71
C LEU A 11 -22.55 -26.81 17.05
N GLU A 12 -23.38 -27.00 18.08
CA GLU A 12 -23.14 -26.49 19.44
C GLU A 12 -22.14 -27.32 20.25
N MET A 13 -22.14 -28.65 20.10
CA MET A 13 -21.33 -29.57 20.93
C MET A 13 -19.85 -29.59 20.56
N TYR A 14 -19.52 -29.56 19.28
CA TYR A 14 -18.13 -29.54 18.82
C TYR A 14 -17.79 -28.13 18.40
N THR A 15 -16.58 -27.63 18.65
CA THR A 15 -16.09 -26.31 18.17
C THR A 15 -15.11 -26.45 17.00
N ASP A 16 -14.42 -27.58 16.93
CA ASP A 16 -13.49 -27.94 15.87
C ASP A 16 -14.22 -28.22 14.54
N LYS A 17 -13.85 -27.50 13.49
CA LYS A 17 -14.45 -27.60 12.15
C LYS A 17 -14.32 -29.00 11.55
N THR A 18 -13.21 -29.70 11.81
CA THR A 18 -12.90 -30.99 11.16
C THR A 18 -13.79 -32.10 11.72
N LYS A 19 -13.94 -32.14 13.04
CA LYS A 19 -14.81 -33.12 13.73
C LYS A 19 -16.29 -32.85 13.47
N ARG A 20 -16.69 -31.58 13.42
CA ARG A 20 -18.07 -31.17 13.04
C ARG A 20 -18.46 -31.71 11.67
N GLU A 21 -17.57 -31.57 10.68
CA GLU A 21 -17.85 -31.99 9.31
C GLU A 21 -17.98 -33.52 9.20
N GLN A 22 -17.18 -34.27 9.96
CA GLN A 22 -17.27 -35.74 10.01
C GLN A 22 -18.60 -36.22 10.61
N GLU A 23 -19.03 -35.65 11.74
CA GLU A 23 -20.29 -36.05 12.37
C GLU A 23 -21.51 -35.67 11.51
N ILE A 24 -21.47 -34.54 10.81
CA ILE A 24 -22.53 -34.14 9.88
C ILE A 24 -22.59 -35.10 8.67
N LYS A 25 -21.46 -35.64 8.21
CA LYS A 25 -21.40 -36.67 7.15
C LYS A 25 -21.95 -38.02 7.60
N ASN A 26 -21.80 -38.38 8.89
CA ASN A 26 -22.32 -39.64 9.45
C ASN A 26 -23.86 -39.70 9.47
N ILE A 27 -24.55 -38.56 9.44
CA ILE A 27 -26.02 -38.46 9.32
C ILE A 27 -26.41 -38.65 7.84
N ALA A 28 -26.11 -39.83 7.30
CA ALA A 28 -25.97 -40.11 5.87
C ALA A 28 -27.19 -39.77 4.98
N LYS A 29 -28.42 -39.76 5.53
CA LYS A 29 -29.63 -39.39 4.78
C LYS A 29 -29.79 -37.87 4.68
N THR A 30 -29.54 -37.17 5.78
CA THR A 30 -29.73 -35.72 5.88
C THR A 30 -28.57 -34.94 5.26
N TYR A 31 -27.36 -35.52 5.27
CA TYR A 31 -26.22 -34.96 4.55
C TYR A 31 -26.50 -34.82 3.04
N LYS A 32 -27.17 -35.81 2.42
CA LYS A 32 -27.50 -35.76 0.98
C LYS A 32 -28.49 -34.65 0.62
N GLU A 33 -29.43 -34.34 1.50
CA GLU A 33 -30.36 -33.22 1.33
C GLU A 33 -29.64 -31.87 1.47
N ILE A 34 -28.79 -31.73 2.49
CA ILE A 34 -27.97 -30.53 2.71
C ILE A 34 -26.99 -30.32 1.55
N GLU A 35 -26.38 -31.40 1.05
CA GLU A 35 -25.45 -31.38 -0.07
C GLU A 35 -26.11 -30.90 -1.36
N LYS A 36 -27.36 -31.27 -1.62
CA LYS A 36 -28.08 -30.90 -2.84
C LYS A 36 -28.71 -29.51 -2.77
N GLU A 37 -29.22 -29.11 -1.60
CA GLU A 37 -30.01 -27.87 -1.48
C GLU A 37 -29.26 -26.71 -0.82
N ILE A 38 -28.34 -26.97 0.12
CA ILE A 38 -27.74 -25.93 0.98
C ILE A 38 -26.27 -25.68 0.65
N LEU A 39 -25.45 -26.73 0.50
CA LEU A 39 -24.01 -26.59 0.20
C LEU A 39 -23.72 -25.82 -1.11
N PRO A 40 -24.53 -25.91 -2.19
CA PRO A 40 -24.29 -25.12 -3.39
C PRO A 40 -24.35 -23.61 -3.11
N SER A 41 -25.31 -23.17 -2.28
CA SER A 41 -25.48 -21.77 -1.89
C SER A 41 -24.39 -21.28 -0.92
N LEU A 42 -23.76 -22.19 -0.18
CA LEU A 42 -22.64 -21.90 0.74
C LEU A 42 -21.27 -22.03 0.08
N ARG A 43 -21.20 -22.47 -1.19
CA ARG A 43 -19.94 -22.61 -1.93
C ARG A 43 -19.34 -21.21 -2.15
N ARG A 44 -18.24 -20.92 -1.46
CA ARG A 44 -17.45 -19.71 -1.67
C ARG A 44 -16.09 -20.09 -2.25
N SER A 45 -15.80 -19.58 -3.45
CA SER A 45 -14.44 -19.61 -4.00
C SER A 45 -13.63 -18.51 -3.33
N VAL A 46 -12.58 -18.88 -2.60
CA VAL A 46 -11.63 -17.92 -2.02
C VAL A 46 -10.39 -17.92 -2.90
N VAL A 47 -10.12 -16.80 -3.55
CA VAL A 47 -8.86 -16.59 -4.29
C VAL A 47 -7.94 -15.79 -3.36
N SER A 48 -6.85 -16.40 -2.92
CA SER A 48 -5.81 -15.72 -2.14
C SER A 48 -4.58 -15.53 -3.01
N ILE A 49 -4.32 -14.28 -3.41
CA ILE A 49 -3.12 -13.91 -4.15
C ILE A 49 -2.08 -13.45 -3.13
N LYS A 50 -0.95 -14.15 -3.07
CA LYS A 50 0.24 -13.71 -2.35
C LYS A 50 1.29 -13.38 -3.39
N TYR A 51 1.63 -12.10 -3.51
CA TYR A 51 2.70 -11.62 -4.38
C TYR A 51 3.70 -10.82 -3.55
N ASN A 52 4.94 -10.82 -3.99
CA ASN A 52 6.00 -9.97 -3.45
C ASN A 52 6.18 -8.80 -4.42
N ILE A 53 6.14 -7.57 -3.91
CA ILE A 53 6.47 -6.39 -4.73
C ILE A 53 7.98 -6.23 -4.60
N GLU A 54 8.71 -6.62 -5.63
CA GLU A 54 10.11 -6.22 -5.77
C GLU A 54 10.12 -4.74 -6.16
N GLY A 55 10.86 -3.92 -5.40
CA GLY A 55 11.02 -2.50 -5.69
C GLY A 55 11.84 -2.28 -6.97
N TYR A 56 11.79 -1.06 -7.50
CA TYR A 56 12.62 -0.65 -8.62
C TYR A 56 14.11 -0.69 -8.26
N THR A 57 14.96 -1.01 -9.22
CA THR A 57 16.41 -0.85 -9.05
C THR A 57 16.80 0.63 -9.06
N ASP A 58 18.01 0.96 -8.58
CA ASP A 58 18.55 2.33 -8.61
C ASP A 58 18.54 2.93 -10.03
N GLU A 59 18.88 2.11 -11.02
CA GLU A 59 18.90 2.50 -12.44
C GLU A 59 17.49 2.78 -12.97
N GLU A 60 16.53 1.92 -12.63
CA GLU A 60 15.13 2.10 -12.99
C GLU A 60 14.52 3.33 -12.33
N LEU A 61 14.78 3.54 -11.03
CA LEU A 61 14.36 4.74 -10.30
C LEU A 61 14.90 6.01 -10.96
N MET A 62 16.15 5.97 -11.44
CA MET A 62 16.74 7.13 -12.10
C MET A 62 16.11 7.42 -13.45
N VAL A 63 15.78 6.40 -14.23
CA VAL A 63 15.04 6.57 -15.49
C VAL A 63 13.61 7.05 -15.22
N LEU A 64 12.93 6.49 -14.23
CA LEU A 64 11.55 6.82 -13.90
C LEU A 64 11.43 8.24 -13.33
N SER A 65 12.37 8.68 -12.48
CA SER A 65 12.36 10.05 -11.95
C SER A 65 12.48 11.11 -13.05
N LYS A 66 13.13 10.80 -14.18
CA LYS A 66 13.27 11.70 -15.33
C LYS A 66 12.10 11.59 -16.32
N SER A 67 11.58 10.38 -16.55
CA SER A 67 10.58 10.11 -17.59
C SER A 67 9.14 10.25 -17.09
N ASN A 68 8.84 9.71 -15.90
CA ASN A 68 7.51 9.72 -15.32
C ASN A 68 7.58 9.72 -13.78
N PRO A 69 7.90 10.85 -13.15
CA PRO A 69 8.01 10.93 -11.68
C PRO A 69 6.68 10.79 -10.94
N ASP A 70 5.54 10.80 -11.65
CA ASP A 70 4.20 10.77 -11.03
C ASP A 70 3.79 9.38 -10.53
N ILE A 71 4.47 8.32 -11.00
CA ILE A 71 4.23 6.95 -10.52
C ILE A 71 5.04 6.62 -9.26
N LEU A 72 6.10 7.40 -9.00
CA LEU A 72 7.01 7.16 -7.90
C LEU A 72 6.44 7.74 -6.60
N THR A 73 6.63 7.02 -5.51
CA THR A 73 6.33 7.50 -4.17
C THR A 73 7.30 8.61 -3.76
N VAL A 74 6.95 9.35 -2.71
CA VAL A 74 7.83 10.40 -2.17
C VAL A 74 9.19 9.86 -1.74
N GLU A 75 9.23 8.67 -1.12
CA GLU A 75 10.49 8.06 -0.68
C GLU A 75 11.37 7.67 -1.88
N GLU A 76 10.76 7.14 -2.94
CA GLU A 76 11.48 6.77 -4.16
C GLU A 76 12.04 8.00 -4.88
N LEU A 77 11.30 9.11 -4.95
CA LEU A 77 11.82 10.35 -5.53
C LEU A 77 12.93 10.98 -4.69
N LEU A 78 12.78 11.00 -3.37
CA LEU A 78 13.80 11.54 -2.47
C LEU A 78 15.08 10.69 -2.55
N TYR A 79 14.94 9.36 -2.57
CA TYR A 79 16.07 8.46 -2.74
C TYR A 79 16.69 8.58 -4.13
N ALA A 80 15.89 8.64 -5.20
CA ALA A 80 16.39 8.84 -6.56
C ALA A 80 17.25 10.09 -6.66
N ALA A 81 16.87 11.20 -6.02
CA ALA A 81 17.69 12.40 -5.99
C ALA A 81 19.07 12.19 -5.34
N THR A 82 19.25 11.22 -4.45
CA THR A 82 20.56 10.88 -3.86
C THR A 82 21.45 10.02 -4.75
N LEU A 83 20.90 9.42 -5.81
CA LEU A 83 21.63 8.56 -6.75
C LEU A 83 22.43 9.34 -7.81
N THR A 84 22.27 10.66 -7.89
CA THR A 84 22.99 11.53 -8.83
C THR A 84 23.75 12.61 -8.07
N ASP A 85 24.99 12.87 -8.48
CA ASP A 85 25.81 13.97 -7.95
C ASP A 85 25.58 15.29 -8.71
N ASN A 86 24.79 15.26 -9.79
CA ASN A 86 24.51 16.45 -10.58
C ASN A 86 23.41 17.29 -9.90
N THR A 87 23.80 18.43 -9.34
CA THR A 87 22.92 19.37 -8.65
C THR A 87 21.69 19.79 -9.47
N ASP A 88 21.81 19.94 -10.79
CA ASP A 88 20.67 20.34 -11.64
C ASP A 88 19.68 19.18 -11.84
N GLU A 89 20.18 17.93 -11.91
CA GLU A 89 19.31 16.75 -11.94
C GLU A 89 18.63 16.53 -10.59
N GLN A 90 19.37 16.68 -9.48
CA GLN A 90 18.80 16.63 -8.14
C GLN A 90 17.68 17.64 -7.99
N LEU A 91 17.89 18.87 -8.47
CA LEU A 91 16.89 19.93 -8.41
C LEU A 91 15.62 19.54 -9.18
N ALA A 92 15.75 18.97 -10.38
CA ALA A 92 14.61 18.54 -11.19
C ALA A 92 13.81 17.44 -10.48
N ILE A 93 14.47 16.47 -9.87
CA ILE A 93 13.83 15.37 -9.13
C ILE A 93 13.10 15.92 -7.89
N TYR A 94 13.74 16.78 -7.11
CA TYR A 94 13.08 17.38 -5.94
C TYR A 94 11.93 18.31 -6.32
N MET A 95 12.01 19.03 -7.45
CA MET A 95 10.88 19.81 -7.97
C MET A 95 9.70 18.93 -8.36
N ALA A 96 9.96 17.75 -8.95
CA ALA A 96 8.90 16.78 -9.23
C ALA A 96 8.29 16.25 -7.92
N ALA A 97 9.10 15.97 -6.91
CA ALA A 97 8.62 15.57 -5.58
C ALA A 97 7.77 16.66 -4.91
N GLU A 98 8.18 17.93 -4.94
CA GLU A 98 7.37 19.06 -4.42
C GLU A 98 6.04 19.19 -5.17
N ARG A 99 6.03 18.96 -6.49
CA ARG A 99 4.81 19.03 -7.30
C ARG A 99 3.82 17.91 -6.94
N ASN A 100 4.33 16.69 -6.83
CA ASN A 100 3.50 15.50 -6.64
C ASN A 100 3.09 15.32 -5.17
N PHE A 101 3.94 15.77 -4.26
CA PHE A 101 3.78 15.64 -2.81
C PHE A 101 3.96 17.01 -2.13
N PRO A 102 3.07 17.99 -2.38
CA PRO A 102 3.21 19.35 -1.85
C PRO A 102 3.12 19.44 -0.32
N GLY A 103 2.59 18.39 0.33
CA GLY A 103 2.57 18.25 1.79
C GLY A 103 3.86 17.70 2.40
N ASP A 104 4.85 17.31 1.58
CA ASP A 104 6.14 16.85 2.07
C ASP A 104 7.16 17.99 2.07
N TYR A 105 7.53 18.43 3.27
CA TYR A 105 8.47 19.53 3.44
C TYR A 105 9.91 19.17 3.03
N ARG A 106 10.29 17.88 3.00
CA ARG A 106 11.67 17.43 2.75
C ARG A 106 12.13 17.80 1.35
N ALA A 107 11.28 17.56 0.34
CA ALA A 107 11.56 17.95 -1.04
C ALA A 107 11.76 19.47 -1.16
N ILE A 108 10.87 20.26 -0.55
CA ILE A 108 10.92 21.72 -0.55
C ILE A 108 12.21 22.22 0.12
N ASN A 109 12.58 21.62 1.26
CA ASN A 109 13.79 21.94 1.99
C ASN A 109 15.05 21.63 1.18
N ASN A 110 15.09 20.48 0.50
CA ASN A 110 16.21 20.08 -0.35
C ASN A 110 16.38 21.00 -1.56
N ILE A 111 15.27 21.47 -2.18
CA ILE A 111 15.32 22.53 -3.21
C ILE A 111 15.95 23.80 -2.64
N GLY A 112 15.58 24.19 -1.41
CA GLY A 112 16.18 25.33 -0.72
C GLY A 112 17.68 25.18 -0.51
N GLY A 113 18.13 23.98 -0.12
CA GLY A 113 19.56 23.63 0.02
C GLY A 113 20.32 23.77 -1.30
N ILE A 114 19.74 23.26 -2.39
CA ILE A 114 20.35 23.39 -3.73
C ILE A 114 20.44 24.86 -4.16
N TYR A 115 19.37 25.65 -3.98
CA TYR A 115 19.42 27.08 -4.29
C TYR A 115 20.46 27.83 -3.46
N PHE A 116 20.64 27.45 -2.19
CA PHE A 116 21.69 28.01 -1.36
C PHE A 116 23.08 27.70 -1.92
N MET A 117 23.33 26.44 -2.33
CA MET A 117 24.58 26.04 -2.98
C MET A 117 24.82 26.77 -4.31
N GLN A 118 23.76 27.09 -5.05
CA GLN A 118 23.80 27.87 -6.28
C GLN A 118 23.92 29.40 -6.04
N ASN A 119 24.10 29.85 -4.80
CA ASN A 119 24.14 31.26 -4.40
C ASN A 119 22.85 32.05 -4.71
N LYS A 120 21.72 31.35 -4.92
CA LYS A 120 20.38 31.90 -5.12
C LYS A 120 19.68 32.12 -3.77
N ILE A 121 20.24 33.03 -2.98
CA ILE A 121 19.88 33.20 -1.57
C ILE A 121 18.39 33.55 -1.36
N ASN A 122 17.82 34.39 -2.24
CA ASN A 122 16.41 34.78 -2.15
C ASN A 122 15.48 33.58 -2.39
N ASP A 123 15.78 32.76 -3.40
CA ASP A 123 14.99 31.57 -3.74
C ASP A 123 15.12 30.50 -2.64
N ALA A 124 16.33 30.32 -2.10
CA ALA A 124 16.58 29.43 -0.98
C ALA A 124 15.75 29.82 0.25
N LYS A 125 15.76 31.11 0.61
CA LYS A 125 14.97 31.64 1.72
C LYS A 125 13.48 31.37 1.54
N ALA A 126 12.94 31.62 0.34
CA ALA A 126 11.53 31.38 0.04
C ALA A 126 11.17 29.89 0.21
N LYS A 127 12.04 28.98 -0.24
CA LYS A 127 11.84 27.53 -0.09
C LYS A 127 11.91 27.08 1.36
N PHE A 128 12.88 27.54 2.13
CA PHE A 128 12.96 27.20 3.56
C PHE A 128 11.76 27.70 4.36
N GLN A 129 11.27 28.90 4.06
CA GLN A 129 10.05 29.43 4.68
C GLN A 129 8.83 28.57 4.34
N LYS A 130 8.66 28.20 3.06
CA LYS A 130 7.59 27.31 2.63
C LYS A 130 7.68 25.93 3.30
N ALA A 131 8.88 25.35 3.38
CA ALA A 131 9.09 24.05 4.04
C ALA A 131 8.68 24.10 5.52
N LEU A 132 9.05 25.17 6.23
CA LEU A 132 8.67 25.37 7.63
C LEU A 132 7.15 25.52 7.81
N GLU A 133 6.46 26.19 6.88
CA GLU A 133 5.00 26.31 6.90
C GLU A 133 4.31 24.95 6.72
N VAL A 134 4.83 24.13 5.81
CA VAL A 134 4.32 22.76 5.57
C VAL A 134 4.59 21.85 6.76
N GLU A 135 5.80 21.89 7.35
CA GLU A 135 6.15 21.08 8.52
C GLU A 135 5.29 21.42 9.74
N ARG A 136 4.99 22.71 9.96
CA ARG A 136 4.15 23.16 11.09
C ARG A 136 2.68 22.81 10.93
N ASN A 137 2.22 22.65 9.69
CA ASN A 137 0.85 22.29 9.35
C ASN A 137 0.86 21.01 8.50
N PRO A 138 1.26 19.86 9.07
CA PRO A 138 1.24 18.62 8.32
C PRO A 138 -0.22 18.36 7.93
N VAL A 139 -0.50 18.34 6.62
CA VAL A 139 -1.81 17.93 6.12
C VAL A 139 -1.97 16.46 6.45
N THR A 140 -2.57 16.17 7.60
CA THR A 140 -3.01 14.82 7.97
C THR A 140 -4.21 14.47 7.10
N LEU A 141 -4.01 13.58 6.13
CA LEU A 141 -5.09 12.86 5.44
C LEU A 141 -5.60 11.72 6.32
#